data_AF-A0A8B6E5P4-F1
#
_entry.id   AF-A0A8B6E5P4-F1
#
_cell.length_a   1.000
_cell.length_b   1.000
_cell.length_c   1.000
_cell.angle_alpha   90.00
_cell.angle_beta   90.00
_cell.angle_gamma   90.00
#
_symmetry.space_group_name_H-M   'P 1'
#
loop_
_entity.id
_entity.type
_entity.pdbx_description
1 polymer ?
#
loop_
_entity_poly.entity_id
_entity_poly.type
_entity_poly.pdbx_seq_one_letter_code
_entity_poly.pdbx_strand_id
1 'polypeptide(L)'
;MCFFHFAQNAFEKNLRKELVTLTQQTKDPDEMDKAIERFDKLALEDKGDLKKAKSRRDFLKIRKDLTDATVRRHYGTLDTAIKKARESKYEAKLKNTTKKAEEVRNEVYSTWIHEILEMKPSTVAELKTYKNPPSAIFDTMKAVYLLLGESADMIKTWEDIHSVLSTIGNDSLLQRIKTFQTSQLREHALEEAQKLTEQHDLPSIKSKSPAAGTFYVWVRDLVNMINDERSNPKRKKKRKEISTFSAKTTSTKKSQ
;
A
#
# COMPACT_ATOMS: atom_id res chain seq x y z
N MET A 1 -43.37 -5.13 37.66
CA MET A 1 -42.64 -5.13 36.37
C MET A 1 -42.26 -6.56 36.03
N CYS A 2 -42.98 -7.19 35.11
CA CYS A 2 -42.66 -8.54 34.65
C CYS A 2 -41.46 -8.47 33.70
N PHE A 3 -40.30 -8.94 34.16
CA PHE A 3 -39.17 -9.23 33.28
C PHE A 3 -39.57 -10.41 32.37
N PHE A 4 -40.01 -10.12 31.15
CA PHE A 4 -40.12 -11.12 30.09
C PHE A 4 -38.71 -11.59 29.73
N HIS A 5 -38.22 -12.63 30.42
CA HIS A 5 -37.11 -13.43 29.94
C HIS A 5 -37.62 -14.23 28.73
N PHE A 6 -37.43 -13.70 27.53
CA PHE A 6 -37.64 -14.47 26.30
C PHE A 6 -36.68 -15.67 26.32
N ALA A 7 -37.22 -16.87 26.51
CA ALA A 7 -36.47 -18.10 26.38
C ALA A 7 -35.88 -18.16 24.96
N GLN A 8 -34.56 -18.36 24.84
CA GLN A 8 -33.92 -18.49 23.53
C GLN A 8 -34.54 -19.67 22.76
N ASN A 9 -35.03 -19.37 21.56
CA ASN A 9 -35.55 -20.40 20.67
C ASN A 9 -34.42 -21.39 20.32
N ALA A 10 -34.72 -22.69 20.21
CA ALA A 10 -33.73 -23.73 19.92
C ALA A 10 -32.90 -23.42 18.66
N PHE A 11 -33.54 -22.80 17.67
CA PHE A 11 -32.90 -22.30 16.45
C PHE A 11 -31.85 -21.20 16.72
N GLU A 12 -32.18 -20.20 17.55
CA GLU A 12 -31.26 -19.11 17.94
C GLU A 12 -30.03 -19.68 18.67
N LYS A 13 -30.26 -20.63 19.58
CA LYS A 13 -29.20 -21.29 20.34
C LYS A 13 -28.25 -22.06 19.42
N ASN A 14 -28.77 -22.74 18.40
CA ASN A 14 -27.95 -23.46 17.42
C ASN A 14 -27.14 -22.50 16.54
N LEU A 15 -27.74 -21.41 16.07
CA LEU A 15 -27.02 -20.41 15.26
C LEU A 15 -25.88 -19.73 16.03
N ARG A 16 -26.11 -19.39 17.31
CA ARG A 16 -25.04 -18.85 18.18
C ARG A 16 -23.92 -19.85 18.38
N LYS A 17 -24.26 -21.12 18.64
CA LYS A 17 -23.25 -22.20 18.75
C LYS A 17 -22.44 -22.32 17.47
N GLU A 18 -23.08 -22.31 16.30
CA GLU A 18 -22.40 -22.34 15.00
C GLU A 18 -21.42 -21.16 14.86
N LEU A 19 -21.87 -19.94 15.17
CA LEU A 19 -21.03 -18.74 15.10
C LEU A 19 -19.80 -18.81 16.04
N VAL A 20 -19.99 -19.31 17.26
CA VAL A 20 -18.90 -19.52 18.23
C VAL A 20 -17.93 -20.60 17.75
N THR A 21 -18.43 -21.72 17.25
CA THR A 21 -17.62 -22.81 16.69
C THR A 21 -16.78 -22.32 15.52
N LEU A 22 -17.39 -21.59 14.57
CA LEU A 22 -16.67 -21.01 13.44
C LEU A 22 -15.60 -20.03 13.90
N THR A 23 -15.88 -19.22 14.93
CA THR A 23 -14.90 -18.26 15.47
C THR A 23 -13.61 -18.94 15.92
N GLN A 24 -13.69 -20.19 16.39
CA GLN A 24 -12.55 -20.97 16.85
C GLN A 24 -11.88 -21.76 15.72
N GLN A 25 -12.67 -22.33 14.80
CA GLN A 25 -12.18 -23.35 13.88
C GLN A 25 -11.88 -22.83 12.46
N THR A 26 -12.63 -21.84 11.96
CA THR A 26 -12.46 -21.44 10.56
C THR A 26 -11.15 -20.69 10.33
N LYS A 27 -10.57 -20.97 9.16
CA LYS A 27 -9.43 -20.27 8.58
C LYS A 27 -9.87 -19.37 7.41
N ASP A 28 -11.07 -19.55 6.89
CA ASP A 28 -11.57 -18.81 5.74
C ASP A 28 -12.44 -17.62 6.19
N PRO A 29 -12.08 -16.37 5.86
CA PRO A 29 -12.92 -15.21 6.16
C PRO A 29 -14.29 -15.26 5.45
N ASP A 30 -14.41 -15.91 4.29
CA ASP A 30 -15.65 -15.92 3.51
C ASP A 30 -16.74 -16.79 4.17
N GLU A 31 -16.36 -17.89 4.82
CA GLU A 31 -17.26 -18.67 5.67
C GLU A 31 -17.76 -17.87 6.87
N MET A 32 -16.89 -17.06 7.47
CA MET A 32 -17.26 -16.19 8.59
C MET A 32 -18.22 -15.08 8.15
N ASP A 33 -18.00 -14.49 6.97
CA ASP A 33 -18.91 -13.48 6.39
C ASP A 33 -20.31 -14.06 6.20
N LYS A 34 -20.44 -15.28 5.65
CA LYS A 34 -21.74 -15.96 5.50
C LYS A 34 -22.45 -16.19 6.83
N ALA A 35 -21.72 -16.60 7.88
CA ALA A 35 -22.30 -16.84 9.20
C ALA A 35 -22.78 -15.53 9.86
N ILE A 36 -22.00 -14.46 9.73
CA ILE A 36 -22.36 -13.11 10.20
C ILE A 36 -23.59 -12.59 9.46
N GLU A 37 -23.65 -12.74 8.13
CA GLU A 37 -24.81 -12.33 7.33
C GLU A 37 -26.09 -13.07 7.74
N ARG A 38 -26.02 -14.38 8.01
CA ARG A 38 -27.16 -15.15 8.51
C ARG A 38 -27.63 -14.63 9.87
N PHE A 39 -26.70 -14.30 10.75
CA PHE A 39 -27.00 -13.74 12.07
C PHE A 39 -27.64 -12.35 11.97
N ASP A 40 -27.08 -11.47 11.14
CA ASP A 40 -27.58 -10.10 10.92
C ASP A 40 -28.97 -10.12 10.24
N LYS A 41 -29.24 -11.04 9.31
CA LYS A 41 -30.57 -11.21 8.66
C LYS A 41 -31.68 -11.54 9.64
N LEU A 42 -31.36 -12.18 10.75
CA LEU A 42 -32.33 -12.59 11.77
C LEU A 42 -32.52 -11.53 12.87
N ALA A 43 -31.81 -10.38 12.77
CA ALA A 43 -31.89 -9.25 13.69
C ALA A 43 -31.77 -9.66 15.18
N LEU A 44 -30.96 -10.69 15.46
CA LEU A 44 -30.77 -11.20 16.81
C LEU A 44 -29.92 -10.24 17.65
N GLU A 45 -30.24 -10.13 18.93
CA GLU A 45 -29.48 -9.31 19.88
C GLU A 45 -28.02 -9.81 20.01
N ASP A 46 -27.05 -8.91 19.98
CA ASP A 46 -25.64 -9.27 20.16
C ASP A 46 -25.32 -9.52 21.65
N LYS A 47 -25.00 -10.78 21.98
CA LYS A 47 -24.54 -11.20 23.31
C LYS A 47 -23.01 -11.22 23.42
N GLY A 48 -22.32 -10.56 22.49
CA GLY A 48 -20.87 -10.54 22.33
C GLY A 48 -20.35 -11.55 21.30
N ASP A 49 -21.15 -12.53 20.88
CA ASP A 49 -20.78 -13.54 19.89
C ASP A 49 -20.54 -12.90 18.52
N LEU A 50 -21.41 -11.97 18.12
CA LEU A 50 -21.33 -11.28 16.83
C LEU A 50 -20.13 -10.35 16.79
N LYS A 51 -19.86 -9.61 17.88
CA LYS A 51 -18.66 -8.79 18.02
C LYS A 51 -17.36 -9.61 17.93
N LYS A 52 -17.33 -10.79 18.55
CA LYS A 52 -16.21 -11.73 18.48
C LYS A 52 -16.03 -12.27 17.06
N ALA A 53 -17.11 -12.70 16.41
CA ALA A 53 -17.09 -13.18 15.03
C ALA A 53 -16.62 -12.11 14.04
N LYS A 54 -17.14 -10.88 14.13
CA LYS A 54 -16.72 -9.73 13.31
C LYS A 54 -15.22 -9.43 13.51
N SER A 55 -14.74 -9.45 14.75
CA SER A 55 -13.31 -9.29 15.03
C SER A 55 -12.47 -10.43 14.44
N ARG A 56 -12.90 -11.68 14.60
CA ARG A 56 -12.20 -12.84 14.03
C ARG A 56 -12.15 -12.78 12.51
N ARG A 57 -13.25 -12.44 11.85
CA ARG A 57 -13.30 -12.21 10.40
C ARG A 57 -12.27 -11.15 9.98
N ASP A 58 -12.25 -9.99 10.64
CA ASP A 58 -11.34 -8.90 10.27
C ASP A 58 -9.87 -9.35 10.35
N PHE A 59 -9.53 -10.11 11.40
CA PHE A 59 -8.22 -10.73 11.54
C PHE A 59 -7.91 -11.71 10.40
N LEU A 60 -8.84 -12.62 10.08
CA LEU A 60 -8.68 -13.60 9.01
C LEU A 60 -8.52 -12.93 7.64
N LYS A 61 -9.24 -11.84 7.40
CA LYS A 61 -9.16 -11.08 6.15
C LYS A 61 -7.80 -10.42 5.95
N ILE A 62 -7.27 -9.75 6.99
CA ILE A 62 -5.94 -9.14 6.93
C ILE A 62 -4.87 -10.22 6.76
N ARG A 63 -5.00 -11.35 7.46
CA ARG A 63 -4.08 -12.48 7.31
C ARG A 63 -4.11 -13.09 5.90
N LYS A 64 -5.30 -13.28 5.33
CA LYS A 64 -5.51 -13.78 3.95
C LYS A 64 -4.90 -12.80 2.94
N ASP A 65 -5.22 -11.52 3.04
CA ASP A 65 -4.66 -10.47 2.18
C ASP A 65 -3.12 -10.46 2.21
N LEU A 66 -2.52 -10.60 3.40
CA LEU A 66 -1.07 -10.64 3.58
C LEU A 66 -0.44 -11.91 2.98
N THR A 67 -1.09 -13.06 3.16
CA THR A 67 -0.63 -14.33 2.60
C THR A 67 -0.73 -14.32 1.08
N ASP A 68 -1.86 -13.89 0.53
CA ASP A 68 -2.09 -13.76 -0.90
C ASP A 68 -1.10 -12.79 -1.55
N ALA A 69 -0.81 -11.66 -0.91
CA ALA A 69 0.21 -10.72 -1.38
C ALA A 69 1.61 -11.35 -1.39
N THR A 70 1.95 -12.13 -0.36
CA THR A 70 3.23 -12.87 -0.26
C THR A 70 3.37 -13.90 -1.38
N VAL A 71 2.32 -14.64 -1.69
CA VAL A 71 2.32 -15.62 -2.79
C VAL A 71 2.44 -14.94 -4.15
N ARG A 72 1.74 -13.82 -4.36
CA ARG A 72 1.78 -13.07 -5.62
C ARG A 72 3.11 -12.40 -5.90
N ARG A 73 3.92 -12.14 -4.86
CA ARG A 73 5.23 -11.46 -4.98
C ARG A 73 5.17 -10.13 -5.75
N HIS A 74 4.05 -9.40 -5.63
CA HIS A 74 3.88 -8.08 -6.27
C HIS A 74 4.09 -6.97 -5.25
N TYR A 75 5.06 -6.09 -5.52
CA TYR A 75 5.62 -5.17 -4.52
C TYR A 75 4.57 -4.27 -3.83
N GLY A 76 3.74 -3.53 -4.55
CA GLY A 76 2.80 -2.62 -3.86
C GLY A 76 1.60 -3.34 -3.22
N THR A 77 1.22 -4.54 -3.69
CA THR A 77 0.23 -5.37 -2.99
C THR A 77 0.77 -5.86 -1.66
N LEU A 78 2.06 -6.20 -1.63
CA LEU A 78 2.81 -6.52 -0.41
C LEU A 78 2.88 -5.32 0.52
N ASP A 79 3.33 -4.17 0.02
CA ASP A 79 3.45 -2.94 0.81
C ASP A 79 2.10 -2.52 1.42
N THR A 80 1.03 -2.57 0.64
CA THR A 80 -0.31 -2.26 1.15
C THR A 80 -0.78 -3.25 2.21
N ALA A 81 -0.54 -4.56 2.00
CA ALA A 81 -0.97 -5.59 2.95
C ALA A 81 -0.18 -5.51 4.26
N ILE A 82 1.13 -5.25 4.19
CA ILE A 82 2.02 -5.01 5.34
C ILE A 82 1.55 -3.78 6.12
N LYS A 83 1.30 -2.66 5.44
CA LYS A 83 0.78 -1.43 6.07
C LYS A 83 -0.53 -1.68 6.81
N LYS A 84 -1.49 -2.34 6.16
CA LYS A 84 -2.77 -2.72 6.79
C LYS A 84 -2.59 -3.63 7.99
N ALA A 85 -1.62 -4.55 7.96
CA ALA A 85 -1.35 -5.43 9.10
C ALA A 85 -0.77 -4.65 10.28
N ARG A 86 0.21 -3.76 10.04
CA ARG A 86 0.84 -2.91 11.07
C ARG A 86 -0.13 -1.90 11.69
N GLU A 87 -0.97 -1.26 10.89
CA GLU A 87 -1.97 -0.29 11.38
C GLU A 87 -3.18 -0.96 12.06
N SER A 88 -3.29 -2.28 12.00
CA SER A 88 -4.41 -3.00 12.60
C SER A 88 -4.19 -3.28 14.09
N LYS A 89 -5.29 -3.40 14.83
CA LYS A 89 -5.30 -3.91 16.22
C LYS A 89 -4.77 -5.36 16.37
N TYR A 90 -4.38 -6.01 15.27
CA TYR A 90 -3.86 -7.38 15.24
C TYR A 90 -2.36 -7.45 14.95
N GLU A 91 -1.65 -6.32 14.86
CA GLU A 91 -0.22 -6.25 14.59
C GLU A 91 0.59 -7.28 15.41
N ALA A 92 0.39 -7.31 16.73
CA ALA A 92 1.09 -8.24 17.62
C ALA A 92 0.88 -9.71 17.24
N LYS A 93 -0.33 -10.09 16.79
CA LYS A 93 -0.65 -11.45 16.35
C LYS A 93 -0.13 -11.76 14.95
N LEU A 94 0.08 -10.74 14.12
CA LEU A 94 0.53 -10.86 12.73
C LEU A 94 2.04 -10.63 12.58
N LYS A 95 2.77 -10.32 13.65
CA LYS A 95 4.20 -9.95 13.64
C LYS A 95 5.06 -10.86 12.76
N ASN A 96 4.98 -12.18 12.97
CA ASN A 96 5.80 -13.14 12.22
C ASN A 96 5.42 -13.22 10.74
N THR A 97 4.13 -13.15 10.41
CA THR A 97 3.66 -13.16 9.02
C THR A 97 4.03 -11.86 8.31
N THR A 98 3.95 -10.75 9.03
CA THR A 98 4.32 -9.41 8.53
C THR A 98 5.82 -9.36 8.23
N LYS A 99 6.65 -9.89 9.13
CA LYS A 99 8.11 -10.01 8.91
C LYS A 99 8.44 -10.80 7.64
N LYS A 100 7.81 -11.97 7.44
CA LYS A 100 8.01 -12.77 6.22
C LYS A 100 7.58 -12.03 4.95
N ALA A 101 6.46 -11.31 5.00
CA ALA A 101 6.01 -10.51 3.88
C ALA A 101 6.98 -9.35 3.57
N GLU A 102 7.58 -8.75 4.60
CA GLU A 102 8.62 -7.72 4.45
C GLU A 102 9.90 -8.26 3.80
N GLU A 103 10.34 -9.46 4.20
CA GLU A 103 11.47 -10.15 3.58
C GLU A 103 11.22 -10.36 2.07
N VAL A 104 10.07 -10.93 1.71
CA VAL A 104 9.67 -11.14 0.30
C VAL A 104 9.53 -9.82 -0.46
N ARG A 105 8.97 -8.79 0.17
CA ARG A 105 8.87 -7.45 -0.44
C ARG A 105 10.25 -6.88 -0.76
N ASN A 106 11.20 -7.00 0.17
CA ASN A 106 12.56 -6.50 -0.02
C ASN A 106 13.30 -7.27 -1.10
N GLU A 107 13.11 -8.60 -1.19
CA GLU A 107 13.63 -9.42 -2.29
C GLU A 107 13.10 -8.95 -3.64
N VAL A 108 11.77 -8.82 -3.78
CA VAL A 108 11.13 -8.35 -5.03
C VAL A 108 11.61 -6.97 -5.41
N TYR A 109 11.72 -6.06 -4.42
CA TYR A 109 12.22 -4.71 -4.66
C TYR A 109 13.67 -4.72 -5.13
N SER A 110 14.54 -5.50 -4.48
CA SER A 110 15.95 -5.62 -4.84
C SER A 110 16.13 -6.12 -6.27
N THR A 111 15.31 -7.08 -6.73
CA THR A 111 15.31 -7.52 -8.13
C THR A 111 14.90 -6.40 -9.08
N TRP A 112 13.92 -5.60 -8.68
CA TRP A 112 13.42 -4.51 -9.53
C TRP A 112 14.41 -3.36 -9.67
N ILE A 113 15.14 -3.00 -8.60
CA ILE A 113 16.15 -1.93 -8.65
C ILE A 113 17.56 -2.44 -9.00
N HIS A 114 17.70 -3.69 -9.42
CA HIS A 114 18.99 -4.33 -9.69
C HIS A 114 19.85 -3.51 -10.67
N GLU A 115 19.27 -3.02 -11.77
CA GLU A 115 19.97 -2.20 -12.76
C GLU A 115 20.52 -0.89 -12.18
N ILE A 116 19.84 -0.31 -11.17
CA ILE A 116 20.30 0.90 -10.48
C ILE A 116 21.44 0.55 -9.52
N LEU A 117 21.32 -0.56 -8.78
CA LEU A 117 22.30 -0.96 -7.78
C LEU A 117 23.61 -1.46 -8.40
N GLU A 118 23.55 -2.08 -9.58
CA GLU A 118 24.74 -2.52 -10.33
C GLU A 118 25.37 -1.41 -11.18
N MET A 119 24.77 -0.22 -11.20
CA MET A 119 25.31 0.89 -11.96
C MET A 119 26.71 1.23 -11.45
N LYS A 120 27.67 1.34 -12.39
CA LYS A 120 29.04 1.73 -12.04
C LYS A 120 29.01 3.09 -11.35
N PRO A 121 29.73 3.28 -10.21
CA PRO A 121 29.78 4.57 -9.53
C PRO A 121 30.20 5.73 -10.44
N SER A 122 31.03 5.46 -11.45
CA SER A 122 31.44 6.42 -12.48
C SER A 122 30.27 6.94 -13.32
N THR A 123 29.27 6.12 -13.61
CA THR A 123 28.09 6.50 -14.40
C THR A 123 27.17 7.42 -13.62
N VAL A 124 27.04 7.22 -12.29
CA VAL A 124 26.31 8.17 -11.43
C VAL A 124 27.11 9.45 -11.23
N ALA A 125 28.45 9.36 -11.16
CA ALA A 125 29.32 10.53 -11.06
C ALA A 125 29.22 11.45 -12.27
N GLU A 126 28.93 10.92 -13.47
CA GLU A 126 28.63 11.70 -14.67
C GLU A 126 27.54 12.75 -14.40
N LEU A 127 26.46 12.36 -13.70
CA LEU A 127 25.36 13.26 -13.37
C LEU A 127 25.83 14.48 -12.56
N LYS A 128 26.87 14.33 -11.74
CA LYS A 128 27.44 15.43 -10.94
C LYS A 128 28.29 16.39 -11.78
N THR A 129 28.69 16.02 -13.00
CA THR A 129 29.58 16.83 -13.84
C THR A 129 28.82 17.87 -14.67
N TYR A 130 27.51 17.72 -14.85
CA TYR A 130 26.70 18.67 -15.61
C TYR A 130 26.64 20.01 -14.88
N LYS A 131 27.13 21.07 -15.52
CA LYS A 131 26.89 22.46 -15.09
C LYS A 131 25.51 22.94 -15.52
N ASN A 132 25.09 22.56 -16.73
CA ASN A 132 23.79 22.86 -17.29
C ASN A 132 23.24 21.59 -17.96
N PRO A 133 22.44 20.77 -17.24
CA PRO A 133 21.95 19.51 -17.79
C PRO A 133 20.91 19.77 -18.89
N PRO A 134 20.80 18.89 -19.89
CA PRO A 134 19.62 18.83 -20.75
C PRO A 134 18.33 18.73 -19.92
N SER A 135 17.26 19.37 -20.38
CA SER A 135 15.95 19.37 -19.69
C SER A 135 15.47 17.96 -19.32
N ALA A 136 15.65 16.99 -20.23
CA ALA A 136 15.28 15.61 -19.99
C ALA A 136 16.01 14.96 -18.80
N ILE A 137 17.28 15.31 -18.57
CA ILE A 137 18.05 14.84 -17.41
C ILE A 137 17.56 15.54 -16.15
N PHE A 138 17.38 16.87 -16.21
CA PHE A 138 16.86 17.66 -15.11
C PHE A 138 15.50 17.14 -14.62
N ASP A 139 14.55 16.98 -15.53
CA ASP A 139 13.18 16.52 -15.22
C ASP A 139 13.18 15.09 -14.67
N THR A 140 14.02 14.21 -15.22
CA THR A 140 14.18 12.85 -14.71
C THR A 140 14.68 12.85 -13.27
N MET A 141 15.76 13.60 -12.99
CA MET A 141 16.33 13.65 -11.64
C MET A 141 15.39 14.34 -10.65
N LYS A 142 14.68 15.39 -11.09
CA LYS A 142 13.64 16.04 -10.30
C LYS A 142 12.54 15.05 -9.93
N ALA A 143 12.05 14.28 -10.90
CA ALA A 143 11.05 13.24 -10.67
C ALA A 143 11.53 12.20 -9.66
N VAL A 144 12.78 11.74 -9.77
CA VAL A 144 13.38 10.81 -8.78
C VAL A 144 13.32 11.37 -7.37
N TYR A 145 13.80 12.60 -7.17
CA TYR A 145 13.84 13.21 -5.84
C TYR A 145 12.47 13.55 -5.27
N LEU A 146 11.50 13.94 -6.10
CA LEU A 146 10.09 14.07 -5.70
C LEU A 146 9.55 12.76 -5.13
N LEU A 147 9.81 11.63 -5.82
CA LEU A 147 9.36 10.32 -5.36
C LEU A 147 10.08 9.89 -4.08
N LEU A 148 11.36 10.26 -3.92
CA LEU A 148 12.13 10.03 -2.69
C LEU A 148 11.75 10.97 -1.53
N GLY A 149 10.76 11.84 -1.72
CA GLY A 149 10.14 12.64 -0.65
C GLY A 149 10.61 14.10 -0.54
N GLU A 150 11.48 14.55 -1.43
CA GLU A 150 11.83 15.98 -1.52
C GLU A 150 10.60 16.81 -1.87
N SER A 151 10.48 18.00 -1.30
CA SER A 151 9.43 18.92 -1.69
C SER A 151 9.77 19.59 -3.01
N ALA A 152 8.78 19.81 -3.87
CA ALA A 152 8.95 20.54 -5.12
C ALA A 152 9.56 21.93 -4.91
N ASP A 153 9.37 22.52 -3.73
CA ASP A 153 9.96 23.79 -3.35
C ASP A 153 11.47 23.76 -3.14
N MET A 154 12.02 22.60 -2.76
CA MET A 154 13.44 22.41 -2.45
C MET A 154 14.25 21.96 -3.66
N ILE A 155 13.61 21.61 -4.78
CA ILE A 155 14.27 21.11 -6.00
C ILE A 155 13.75 21.85 -7.24
N LYS A 156 13.89 23.18 -7.23
CA LYS A 156 13.43 24.06 -8.32
C LYS A 156 14.48 24.20 -9.41
N THR A 157 15.75 24.25 -9.04
CA THR A 157 16.87 24.43 -9.96
C THR A 157 17.79 23.22 -9.99
N TRP A 158 18.70 23.20 -10.96
CA TRP A 158 19.67 22.11 -11.03
C TRP A 158 20.65 22.13 -9.87
N GLU A 159 21.00 23.32 -9.37
CA GLU A 159 21.87 23.48 -8.20
C GLU A 159 21.27 22.83 -6.96
N ASP A 160 19.95 22.95 -6.78
CA ASP A 160 19.22 22.27 -5.71
C ASP A 160 19.35 20.75 -5.82
N ILE A 161 19.09 20.21 -7.02
CA ILE A 161 19.21 18.77 -7.30
C ILE A 161 20.65 18.30 -7.11
N HIS A 162 21.62 19.09 -7.57
CA HIS A 162 23.05 18.79 -7.47
C HIS A 162 23.52 18.72 -6.02
N SER A 163 23.01 19.62 -5.17
CA SER A 163 23.26 19.61 -3.72
C SER A 163 22.81 18.28 -3.10
N VAL A 164 21.58 17.84 -3.38
CA VAL A 164 21.04 16.56 -2.87
C VAL A 164 21.69 15.34 -3.54
N LEU A 165 22.13 15.45 -4.80
CA LEU A 165 22.88 14.42 -5.51
C LEU A 165 24.28 14.21 -4.95
N SER A 166 24.86 15.27 -4.37
CA SER A 166 26.21 15.26 -3.82
C SER A 166 26.31 14.63 -2.43
N THR A 167 25.20 14.32 -1.78
CA THR A 167 25.17 13.63 -0.48
C THR A 167 25.79 12.24 -0.55
N ILE A 168 26.35 11.79 0.57
CA ILE A 168 27.10 10.53 0.71
C ILE A 168 26.52 9.72 1.88
N GLY A 169 26.73 8.40 1.87
CA GLY A 169 26.32 7.52 2.97
C GLY A 169 24.82 7.20 2.92
N ASN A 170 24.15 7.31 4.06
CA ASN A 170 22.73 6.95 4.20
C ASN A 170 21.79 7.82 3.35
N ASP A 171 22.18 9.07 3.12
CA ASP A 171 21.40 10.03 2.34
C ASP A 171 21.78 10.06 0.85
N SER A 172 22.73 9.23 0.43
CA SER A 172 23.10 9.11 -0.99
C SER A 172 21.93 8.60 -1.83
N LEU A 173 21.86 9.05 -3.08
CA LEU A 173 20.80 8.67 -4.02
C LEU A 173 20.55 7.16 -4.08
N LEU A 174 21.61 6.37 -4.24
CA LEU A 174 21.51 4.91 -4.36
C LEU A 174 20.99 4.28 -3.07
N GLN A 175 21.42 4.79 -1.91
CA GLN A 175 20.98 4.26 -0.62
C GLN A 175 19.53 4.63 -0.30
N ARG A 176 19.10 5.84 -0.69
CA ARG A 176 17.69 6.26 -0.63
C ARG A 176 16.80 5.42 -1.54
N ILE A 177 17.23 5.15 -2.77
CA ILE A 177 16.51 4.24 -3.68
C ILE A 177 16.47 2.83 -3.09
N LYS A 178 17.58 2.31 -2.55
CA LYS A 178 17.63 0.98 -1.93
C LYS A 178 16.67 0.82 -0.76
N THR A 179 16.49 1.87 0.03
CA THR A 179 15.66 1.86 1.24
C THR A 179 14.26 2.43 1.02
N PHE A 180 13.92 2.76 -0.24
CA PHE A 180 12.67 3.40 -0.61
C PHE A 180 11.44 2.54 -0.28
N GLN A 181 10.38 3.22 0.16
CA GLN A 181 9.11 2.61 0.51
C GLN A 181 7.96 3.37 -0.15
N THR A 182 7.16 2.67 -0.97
CA THR A 182 5.96 3.25 -1.60
C THR A 182 4.92 3.76 -0.60
N SER A 183 4.92 3.25 0.62
CA SER A 183 4.01 3.66 1.68
C SER A 183 4.19 5.12 2.10
N GLN A 184 5.36 5.70 1.85
CA GLN A 184 5.72 7.09 2.14
C GLN A 184 5.43 8.02 0.96
N LEU A 185 5.02 7.47 -0.19
CA LEU A 185 4.85 8.26 -1.40
C LEU A 185 3.61 9.17 -1.30
N ARG A 186 3.81 10.44 -1.62
CA ARG A 186 2.73 11.42 -1.66
C ARG A 186 2.07 11.43 -3.03
N GLU A 187 0.75 11.57 -3.08
CA GLU A 187 0.00 11.51 -4.34
C GLU A 187 0.39 12.62 -5.32
N HIS A 188 0.59 13.84 -4.83
CA HIS A 188 1.06 14.95 -5.68
C HIS A 188 2.44 14.69 -6.29
N ALA A 189 3.35 14.06 -5.54
CA ALA A 189 4.70 13.77 -6.02
C ALA A 189 4.68 12.72 -7.13
N LEU A 190 3.76 11.75 -7.05
CA LEU A 190 3.52 10.77 -8.10
C LEU A 190 3.00 11.42 -9.38
N GLU A 191 1.99 12.29 -9.26
CA GLU A 191 1.39 12.99 -10.41
C GLU A 191 2.40 13.94 -11.08
N GLU A 192 3.21 14.65 -10.30
CA GLU A 192 4.23 15.55 -10.82
C GLU A 192 5.38 14.77 -11.47
N ALA A 193 5.87 13.69 -10.85
CA ALA A 193 6.87 12.82 -11.45
C ALA A 193 6.38 12.22 -12.78
N GLN A 194 5.12 11.79 -12.84
CA GLN A 194 4.51 11.31 -14.08
C GLN A 194 4.54 12.39 -15.16
N LYS A 195 4.04 13.60 -14.88
CA LYS A 195 4.04 14.73 -15.83
C LYS A 195 5.43 15.10 -16.34
N LEU A 196 6.46 15.03 -15.48
CA LEU A 196 7.85 15.31 -15.87
C LEU A 196 8.37 14.24 -16.84
N THR A 197 8.10 12.97 -16.57
CA THR A 197 8.59 11.86 -17.42
C THR A 197 7.83 11.67 -18.73
N GLU A 198 6.55 12.05 -18.81
CA GLU A 198 5.75 11.95 -20.04
C GLU A 198 6.22 12.88 -21.16
N GLN A 199 7.00 13.92 -20.84
CA GLN A 199 7.50 14.90 -21.80
C GLN A 199 8.70 14.40 -22.61
N HIS A 200 9.29 13.28 -22.20
CA HIS A 200 10.56 12.79 -22.75
C HIS A 200 10.45 11.32 -23.13
N ASP A 201 11.18 10.92 -24.17
CA ASP A 201 11.29 9.53 -24.59
C ASP A 201 12.57 8.87 -24.04
N LEU A 202 12.45 7.60 -23.67
CA LEU A 202 13.56 6.82 -23.13
C LEU A 202 14.79 6.77 -24.08
N PRO A 203 14.65 6.54 -25.40
CA PRO A 203 15.78 6.56 -26.31
C PRO A 203 16.56 7.89 -26.29
N SER A 204 15.86 9.03 -26.28
CA SER A 204 16.52 10.35 -26.21
C SER A 204 17.23 10.60 -24.89
N ILE A 205 16.71 10.11 -23.76
CA ILE A 205 17.38 10.29 -22.46
C ILE A 205 18.62 9.40 -22.41
N LYS A 206 18.48 8.13 -22.76
CA LYS A 206 19.55 7.13 -22.66
C LYS A 206 20.73 7.44 -23.59
N SER A 207 20.47 8.07 -24.74
CA SER A 207 21.53 8.53 -25.65
C SER A 207 22.34 9.71 -25.09
N LYS A 208 21.72 10.56 -24.25
CA LYS A 208 22.38 11.71 -23.61
C LYS A 208 23.08 11.32 -22.31
N SER A 209 22.44 10.50 -21.49
CA SER A 209 23.01 9.98 -20.25
C SER A 209 22.45 8.59 -19.94
N PRO A 210 23.27 7.54 -19.98
CA PRO A 210 22.85 6.19 -19.61
C PRO A 210 22.32 6.12 -18.17
N ALA A 211 22.92 6.85 -17.23
CA ALA A 211 22.46 6.89 -15.84
C ALA A 211 21.05 7.50 -15.72
N ALA A 212 20.82 8.65 -16.37
CA ALA A 212 19.50 9.26 -16.39
C ALA A 212 18.46 8.31 -17.02
N GLY A 213 18.84 7.57 -18.07
CA GLY A 213 17.98 6.58 -18.69
C GLY A 213 17.53 5.48 -17.71
N THR A 214 18.44 4.95 -16.88
CA THR A 214 18.08 3.97 -15.85
C THR A 214 17.13 4.55 -14.80
N PHE A 215 17.40 5.77 -14.33
CA PHE A 215 16.52 6.43 -13.36
C PHE A 215 15.13 6.76 -13.94
N TYR A 216 15.06 7.13 -15.22
CA TYR A 216 13.80 7.33 -15.92
C TYR A 216 12.95 6.06 -15.95
N VAL A 217 13.56 4.91 -16.28
CA VAL A 217 12.86 3.61 -16.26
C VAL A 217 12.31 3.32 -14.87
N TRP A 218 13.12 3.53 -13.83
CA TRP A 218 12.67 3.35 -12.44
C TRP A 218 11.47 4.23 -12.08
N VAL A 219 11.51 5.52 -12.39
CA VAL A 219 10.38 6.44 -12.16
C VAL A 219 9.13 5.97 -12.90
N ARG A 220 9.25 5.70 -14.20
CA ARG A 220 8.12 5.29 -15.04
C ARG A 220 7.50 3.98 -14.54
N ASP A 221 8.33 2.99 -14.24
CA ASP A 221 7.86 1.69 -13.78
C ASP A 221 7.20 1.80 -12.39
N LEU A 222 7.72 2.67 -11.51
CA LEU A 222 7.13 2.96 -10.20
C LEU A 222 5.75 3.61 -10.34
N VAL A 223 5.63 4.57 -11.25
CA VAL A 223 4.36 5.23 -11.56
C VAL A 223 3.33 4.23 -12.08
N ASN A 224 3.71 3.41 -13.06
CA ASN A 224 2.85 2.40 -13.66
C ASN A 224 2.39 1.37 -12.63
N MET A 225 3.30 0.85 -11.81
CA MET A 225 2.99 -0.11 -10.74
C MET A 225 1.92 0.45 -9.79
N ILE A 226 2.06 1.71 -9.37
CA ILE A 226 1.12 2.32 -8.43
C ILE A 226 -0.24 2.58 -9.12
N ASN A 227 -0.23 3.01 -10.37
CA ASN A 227 -1.45 3.25 -11.15
C ASN A 227 -2.23 1.94 -11.41
N ASP A 228 -1.54 0.84 -11.69
CA ASP A 228 -2.15 -0.49 -11.85
C ASP A 228 -2.79 -0.98 -10.54
N GLU A 229 -2.17 -0.68 -9.40
CA GLU A 229 -2.76 -0.99 -8.11
C GLU A 229 -4.01 -0.18 -7.79
N ARG A 230 -4.07 1.07 -8.26
CA ARG A 230 -5.24 1.94 -8.17
C ARG A 230 -6.37 1.46 -9.09
N SER A 231 -6.04 0.94 -10.28
CA SER A 231 -7.02 0.55 -11.29
C SER A 231 -7.73 -0.78 -10.98
N ASN A 232 -7.13 -1.64 -10.14
CA ASN A 232 -7.65 -2.98 -9.84
C ASN A 232 -9.09 -2.98 -9.22
N PRO A 233 -10.10 -3.52 -9.93
CA PRO A 233 -11.52 -3.34 -9.63
C PRO A 233 -12.01 -3.98 -8.32
N LYS A 234 -11.26 -4.92 -7.73
CA LYS A 234 -11.64 -5.58 -6.46
C LYS A 234 -11.71 -4.61 -5.26
N ARG A 235 -11.12 -3.42 -5.35
CA ARG A 235 -11.19 -2.37 -4.30
C ARG A 235 -12.21 -1.25 -4.57
N LYS A 236 -12.65 -1.03 -5.82
CA LYS A 236 -13.66 0.00 -6.15
C LYS A 236 -15.03 -0.30 -5.49
N LYS A 237 -15.40 -1.59 -5.32
CA LYS A 237 -16.61 -2.00 -4.57
C LYS A 237 -16.54 -1.62 -3.09
N LYS A 238 -15.41 -1.88 -2.42
CA LYS A 238 -15.25 -1.65 -0.97
C LYS A 238 -15.22 -0.15 -0.59
N ARG A 239 -14.67 0.73 -1.44
CA ARG A 239 -14.67 2.20 -1.22
C ARG A 239 -16.07 2.81 -1.38
N LYS A 240 -16.87 2.32 -2.35
CA LYS A 240 -18.26 2.76 -2.52
C LYS A 240 -19.16 2.31 -1.36
N GLU A 241 -18.98 1.09 -0.86
CA GLU A 241 -19.75 0.56 0.29
C GLU A 241 -19.49 1.32 1.60
N ILE A 242 -18.23 1.70 1.89
CA ILE A 242 -17.87 2.46 3.09
C ILE A 242 -18.43 3.90 3.04
N SER A 243 -18.40 4.54 1.86
CA SER A 243 -18.99 5.87 1.65
C SER A 243 -20.52 5.85 1.83
N THR A 244 -21.20 4.82 1.31
CA THR A 244 -22.66 4.69 1.49
C THR A 244 -23.08 4.34 2.92
N PHE A 245 -22.23 3.68 3.70
CA PHE A 245 -22.50 3.37 5.11
C PHE A 245 -22.32 4.61 6.01
N SER A 246 -21.33 5.46 5.73
CA SER A 246 -21.11 6.70 6.49
C SER A 246 -22.14 7.81 6.17
N ALA A 247 -22.76 7.79 4.99
CA ALA A 247 -23.79 8.76 4.63
C ALA A 247 -25.16 8.45 5.26
N LYS A 248 -25.42 7.18 5.61
CA LYS A 248 -26.68 6.79 6.27
C LYS A 248 -26.69 7.09 7.77
N THR A 249 -25.55 7.05 8.44
CA THR A 249 -25.44 7.26 9.89
C THR A 249 -25.52 8.72 10.32
N THR A 250 -25.34 9.68 9.42
CA THR A 250 -25.45 11.12 9.71
C THR A 250 -26.86 11.68 9.51
N SER A 251 -27.79 10.97 8.83
CA SER A 251 -29.15 11.48 8.62
C SER A 251 -30.14 11.21 9.77
N THR A 252 -29.82 10.30 10.70
CA THR A 252 -30.75 9.88 11.79
C THR A 252 -30.59 10.68 13.09
N LYS A 253 -29.71 11.70 13.13
CA LYS A 253 -29.47 12.53 14.34
C LYS A 253 -30.09 13.94 14.31
N LYS A 254 -30.93 14.27 13.32
CA LYS A 254 -31.70 15.53 13.28
C LYS A 254 -33.19 15.24 13.22
N SER A 255 -33.76 14.72 14.31
CA SER A 255 -35.20 14.74 14.60
C SER A 255 -35.39 14.39 16.08
N GLN A 256 -34.99 15.32 16.93
CA GLN A 256 -35.51 15.51 18.29
C GLN A 256 -35.61 17.02 18.50
#